data_AF-A0A6I2V0N5-F1
#
_entry.id   AF-A0A6I2V0N5-F1
#
_cell.length_a   1.000
_cell.length_b   1.000
_cell.length_c   1.000
_cell.angle_alpha   90.00
_cell.angle_beta   90.00
_cell.angle_gamma   90.00
#
_symmetry.space_group_name_H-M   'P 1'
#
loop_
_entity.id
_entity.type
_entity.pdbx_description
1 polymer ?
#
loop_
_entity_poly.entity_id
_entity_poly.type
_entity_poly.pdbx_seq_one_letter_code
_entity_poly.pdbx_strand_id
1 'polypeptide(L)'
;MDELISIVVPIYNGERYLAECLDSIQAQDYRRIEIILVDDGSTDGTAEICQRYVADDQRFRYIYQENGGQNAARKTGVEHAVGDWVMFVDADDFVTADYCSSFLNLQHETGADVIFGICQRYQDGKYGRKSKLLSGVLSGEKVLENIILPRPFETNFSGALFSVLYQKNIIQNALMAVDLRIRFAEDWACTIYSLRQAQQVAFLPKVVYFYRLAESSCCHTHTKSVVLDQKILRYFLLHTIAGLKNELVIRHQINWLVVNNLLLGGYEYFSDFLGLYPFGEIASGKRVVIYGAGVFGEELHDKFPQSLVLAGWVDRQATYYQSLGKPVSPVEDLQEMAFDYLVIAVMNPDTAEEIARQLQEKRIPAEKILRIDERWIDSAYTEQKLQELENVDENYRYVPAAISSSQGK
;
A
#
# COMPACT_ATOMS: atom_id res chain seq x y z
N MET A 1 12.57 6.07 -32.21
CA MET A 1 11.98 5.41 -31.03
C MET A 1 12.11 3.92 -31.28
N ASP A 2 13.19 3.33 -30.77
CA ASP A 2 13.56 1.92 -30.96
C ASP A 2 13.62 1.17 -29.61
N GLU A 3 13.13 1.80 -28.54
CA GLU A 3 13.08 1.24 -27.20
C GLU A 3 11.97 0.19 -27.09
N LEU A 4 12.26 -0.97 -26.52
CA LEU A 4 11.24 -1.99 -26.31
C LEU A 4 10.63 -1.84 -24.90
N ILE A 5 9.30 -1.85 -24.80
CA ILE A 5 8.59 -1.93 -23.51
C ILE A 5 8.10 -3.37 -23.30
N SER A 6 8.44 -3.96 -22.16
CA SER A 6 7.84 -5.20 -21.67
C SER A 6 6.66 -4.87 -20.75
N ILE A 7 5.46 -5.25 -21.16
CA ILE A 7 4.25 -5.14 -20.34
C ILE A 7 4.02 -6.49 -19.67
N VAL A 8 4.16 -6.52 -18.34
CA VAL A 8 3.94 -7.73 -17.54
C VAL A 8 2.51 -7.70 -16.99
N VAL A 9 1.76 -8.77 -17.25
CA VAL A 9 0.38 -8.96 -16.79
C VAL A 9 0.37 -10.18 -15.86
N PRO A 10 0.40 -10.00 -14.52
CA PRO A 10 0.18 -11.10 -13.58
C PRO A 10 -1.30 -11.46 -13.54
N ILE A 11 -1.61 -12.75 -13.63
CA ILE A 11 -2.99 -13.26 -13.79
C ILE A 11 -3.23 -14.40 -12.80
N TYR A 12 -4.32 -14.33 -12.05
CA TYR A 12 -4.84 -15.44 -11.27
C TYR A 12 -6.37 -15.39 -11.27
N ASN A 13 -7.01 -16.40 -11.86
CA ASN A 13 -8.46 -16.48 -12.04
C ASN A 13 -9.07 -15.18 -12.63
N GLY A 14 -8.54 -14.75 -13.78
CA GLY A 14 -8.86 -13.49 -14.44
C GLY A 14 -9.98 -13.57 -15.48
N GLU A 15 -10.66 -14.70 -15.65
CA GLU A 15 -11.54 -14.99 -16.79
C GLU A 15 -12.55 -13.88 -17.09
N ARG A 16 -13.09 -13.24 -16.04
CA ARG A 16 -14.14 -12.24 -16.14
C ARG A 16 -13.71 -10.95 -16.86
N TYR A 17 -12.47 -10.50 -16.68
CA TYR A 17 -12.03 -9.16 -17.12
C TYR A 17 -10.80 -9.19 -18.03
N LEU A 18 -10.09 -10.31 -18.08
CA LEU A 18 -8.82 -10.42 -18.79
C LEU A 18 -8.92 -10.03 -20.27
N ALA A 19 -9.98 -10.41 -20.97
CA ALA A 19 -10.13 -10.06 -22.38
C ALA A 19 -10.15 -8.53 -22.62
N GLU A 20 -10.86 -7.77 -21.78
CA GLU A 20 -10.90 -6.30 -21.86
C GLU A 20 -9.53 -5.69 -21.56
N CYS A 21 -8.83 -6.22 -20.56
CA CYS A 21 -7.46 -5.84 -20.24
C CYS A 21 -6.53 -6.03 -21.44
N LEU A 22 -6.51 -7.24 -22.02
CA LEU A 22 -5.63 -7.58 -23.14
C LEU A 22 -6.00 -6.83 -24.43
N ASP A 23 -7.28 -6.58 -24.70
CA ASP A 23 -7.72 -5.75 -25.83
C ASP A 23 -7.15 -4.33 -25.72
N SER A 24 -7.15 -3.74 -24.52
CA SER A 24 -6.60 -2.39 -24.28
C SER A 24 -5.09 -2.31 -24.51
N ILE A 25 -4.35 -3.39 -24.20
CA ILE A 25 -2.90 -3.51 -24.42
C ILE A 25 -2.61 -3.81 -25.90
N GLN A 26 -3.42 -4.64 -26.55
CA GLN A 26 -3.25 -4.97 -27.98
C GLN A 26 -3.44 -3.72 -28.86
N ALA A 27 -4.37 -2.84 -28.47
CA ALA A 27 -4.75 -1.62 -29.16
C ALA A 27 -3.78 -0.43 -29.01
N GLN A 28 -2.64 -0.58 -28.30
CA GLN A 28 -1.66 0.49 -28.12
C GLN A 28 -1.18 1.10 -29.44
N ASP A 29 -1.06 2.43 -29.47
CA ASP A 29 -0.53 3.19 -30.60
C ASP A 29 0.98 2.93 -30.82
N TYR A 30 1.71 2.70 -29.73
CA TYR A 30 3.10 2.30 -29.73
C TYR A 30 3.23 0.78 -29.93
N ARG A 31 3.87 0.38 -31.03
CA ARG A 31 3.89 -1.03 -31.45
C ARG A 31 5.08 -1.84 -30.97
N ARG A 32 6.17 -1.19 -30.54
CA ARG A 32 7.40 -1.86 -30.09
C ARG A 32 7.27 -2.27 -28.62
N ILE A 33 6.35 -3.21 -28.39
CA ILE A 33 6.03 -3.76 -27.08
C ILE A 33 6.08 -5.28 -27.15
N GLU A 34 6.44 -5.91 -26.03
CA GLU A 34 6.11 -7.31 -25.75
C GLU A 34 5.14 -7.37 -24.57
N ILE A 35 4.25 -8.36 -24.58
CA ILE A 35 3.26 -8.57 -23.54
C ILE A 35 3.52 -9.95 -22.93
N ILE A 36 3.80 -9.98 -21.63
CA ILE A 36 4.15 -11.19 -20.90
C ILE A 36 3.00 -11.50 -19.94
N LEU A 37 2.19 -12.47 -20.32
CA LEU A 37 1.09 -13.00 -19.52
C LEU A 37 1.65 -14.06 -18.57
N VAL A 38 1.57 -13.81 -17.27
CA VAL A 38 2.03 -14.77 -16.25
C VAL A 38 0.82 -15.29 -15.48
N ASP A 39 0.39 -16.49 -15.83
CA ASP A 39 -0.69 -17.21 -15.12
C ASP A 39 -0.13 -17.90 -13.88
N ASP A 40 -0.56 -17.45 -12.71
CA ASP A 40 -0.15 -17.89 -11.38
C ASP A 40 -1.02 -19.05 -10.86
N GLY A 41 -1.23 -20.05 -11.71
CA GLY A 41 -1.98 -21.25 -11.35
C GLY A 41 -3.49 -21.09 -11.37
N SER A 42 -4.04 -20.38 -12.36
CA SER A 42 -5.49 -20.22 -12.54
C SER A 42 -6.20 -21.56 -12.75
N THR A 43 -7.46 -21.60 -12.36
CA THR A 43 -8.32 -22.81 -12.42
C THR A 43 -9.63 -22.56 -13.18
N ASP A 44 -9.81 -21.36 -13.73
CA ASP A 44 -10.94 -20.92 -14.54
C ASP A 44 -10.55 -20.83 -16.03
N GLY A 45 -11.36 -20.18 -16.86
CA GLY A 45 -11.12 -20.05 -18.31
C GLY A 45 -9.97 -19.11 -18.71
N THR A 46 -9.10 -18.71 -17.77
CA THR A 46 -7.99 -17.78 -17.99
C THR A 46 -7.00 -18.27 -19.06
N ALA A 47 -6.62 -19.55 -19.01
CA ALA A 47 -5.61 -20.11 -19.90
C ALA A 47 -6.08 -20.08 -21.36
N GLU A 48 -7.34 -20.41 -21.62
CA GLU A 48 -7.94 -20.36 -22.96
C GLU A 48 -7.95 -18.94 -23.53
N ILE A 49 -8.26 -17.94 -22.70
CA ILE A 49 -8.21 -16.54 -23.10
C ILE A 49 -6.77 -16.17 -23.49
N CYS A 50 -5.77 -16.46 -22.65
CA CYS A 50 -4.38 -16.14 -22.94
C CYS A 50 -3.89 -16.77 -24.25
N GLN A 51 -4.20 -18.05 -24.47
CA GLN A 51 -3.78 -18.78 -25.67
C GLN A 51 -4.35 -18.17 -26.96
N ARG A 52 -5.56 -17.61 -26.92
CA ARG A 52 -6.14 -16.89 -28.06
C ARG A 52 -5.29 -15.68 -28.45
N TYR A 53 -4.90 -14.84 -27.49
CA TYR A 53 -4.08 -13.65 -27.78
C TYR A 53 -2.67 -14.02 -28.27
N VAL A 54 -2.06 -15.08 -27.73
CA VAL A 54 -0.75 -15.58 -28.20
C VAL A 54 -0.84 -16.10 -29.64
N ALA A 55 -1.94 -16.76 -30.01
CA ALA A 55 -2.15 -17.23 -31.38
C ALA A 55 -2.34 -16.07 -32.38
N ASP A 56 -3.04 -15.01 -31.96
CA ASP A 56 -3.43 -13.90 -32.83
C ASP A 56 -2.34 -12.81 -32.95
N ASP A 57 -1.50 -12.62 -31.94
CA ASP A 57 -0.51 -11.53 -31.89
C ASP A 57 0.82 -12.00 -31.29
N GLN A 58 1.86 -12.02 -32.13
CA GLN A 58 3.20 -12.50 -31.78
C GLN A 58 3.92 -11.66 -30.71
N ARG A 59 3.38 -10.50 -30.34
CA ARG A 59 3.88 -9.70 -29.22
C ARG A 59 3.52 -10.33 -27.87
N PHE A 60 2.53 -11.20 -27.81
CA PHE A 60 2.08 -11.85 -26.58
C PHE A 60 2.85 -13.15 -26.32
N ARG A 61 3.22 -13.35 -25.06
CA ARG A 61 3.89 -14.56 -24.55
C ARG A 61 3.15 -15.01 -23.30
N TYR A 62 2.81 -16.29 -23.25
CA TYR A 62 2.15 -16.90 -22.10
C TYR A 62 3.13 -17.76 -21.30
N ILE A 63 3.13 -17.57 -19.98
CA ILE A 63 3.93 -18.32 -19.02
C ILE A 63 2.99 -18.80 -17.93
N TYR A 64 2.98 -20.11 -17.70
CA TYR A 64 2.29 -20.71 -16.57
C TYR A 64 3.30 -20.95 -15.44
N GLN A 65 2.89 -20.69 -14.20
CA GLN A 65 3.58 -21.12 -12.99
C GLN A 65 2.60 -21.70 -11.97
N GLU A 66 3.12 -22.50 -11.03
CA GLU A 66 2.34 -22.87 -9.84
C GLU A 66 2.10 -21.62 -8.98
N ASN A 67 0.93 -21.55 -8.33
CA ASN A 67 0.52 -20.38 -7.55
C ASN A 67 1.56 -20.00 -6.49
N GLY A 68 2.18 -18.84 -6.66
CA GLY A 68 3.16 -18.25 -5.75
C GLY A 68 2.77 -16.85 -5.27
N GLY A 69 1.61 -16.34 -5.70
CA GLY A 69 1.13 -15.00 -5.42
C GLY A 69 1.56 -13.97 -6.48
N GLN A 70 0.88 -12.82 -6.46
CA GLN A 70 1.03 -11.76 -7.46
C GLN A 70 2.49 -11.29 -7.63
N ASN A 71 3.25 -11.14 -6.54
CA ASN A 71 4.65 -10.73 -6.60
C ASN A 71 5.56 -11.78 -7.24
N ALA A 72 5.28 -13.08 -7.03
CA ALA A 72 5.99 -14.15 -7.70
C ALA A 72 5.73 -14.11 -9.22
N ALA A 73 4.48 -13.88 -9.62
CA ALA A 73 4.13 -13.71 -11.03
C ALA A 73 4.80 -12.47 -11.67
N ARG A 74 4.81 -11.32 -10.97
CA ARG A 74 5.54 -10.11 -11.41
C ARG A 74 7.03 -10.39 -11.58
N LYS A 75 7.65 -11.11 -10.63
CA LYS A 75 9.06 -11.51 -10.69
C LYS A 75 9.35 -12.37 -11.92
N THR A 76 8.57 -13.43 -12.15
CA THR A 76 8.69 -14.29 -13.34
C THR A 76 8.56 -13.48 -14.62
N GLY A 77 7.60 -12.56 -14.69
CA GLY A 77 7.41 -11.69 -15.86
C GLY A 77 8.63 -10.82 -16.15
N VAL A 78 9.22 -10.21 -15.13
CA VAL A 78 10.43 -9.37 -15.28
C VAL A 78 11.68 -10.18 -15.60
N GLU A 79 11.81 -11.42 -15.13
CA GLU A 79 12.90 -12.33 -15.53
C GLU A 79 12.85 -12.65 -17.03
N HIS A 80 11.65 -12.71 -17.61
CA HIS A 80 11.43 -13.02 -19.02
C HIS A 80 11.35 -11.79 -19.93
N ALA A 81 11.29 -10.59 -19.34
CA ALA A 81 11.30 -9.32 -20.05
C ALA A 81 12.64 -9.09 -20.76
N VAL A 82 12.58 -8.68 -22.03
CA VAL A 82 13.75 -8.30 -22.85
C VAL A 82 13.72 -6.82 -23.24
N GLY A 83 12.67 -6.08 -22.89
CA GLY A 83 12.57 -4.65 -23.11
C GLY A 83 13.55 -3.81 -22.30
N ASP A 84 13.82 -2.61 -22.79
CA ASP A 84 14.59 -1.58 -22.07
C ASP A 84 13.81 -1.05 -20.86
N TRP A 85 12.48 -1.09 -20.98
CA TRP A 85 11.53 -0.60 -20.01
C TRP A 85 10.50 -1.67 -19.63
N VAL A 86 9.97 -1.56 -18.43
CA VAL A 86 8.95 -2.47 -17.89
C VAL A 86 7.78 -1.68 -17.35
N MET A 87 6.57 -2.18 -17.60
CA MET A 87 5.31 -1.71 -17.03
C MET A 87 4.52 -2.92 -16.51
N PHE A 88 3.67 -2.70 -15.49
CA PHE A 88 2.69 -3.68 -15.04
C PHE A 88 1.28 -3.23 -15.36
N VAL A 89 0.42 -4.20 -15.71
CA VAL A 89 -1.02 -4.02 -15.84
C VAL A 89 -1.70 -5.20 -15.16
N ASP A 90 -2.57 -4.93 -14.19
CA ASP A 90 -3.30 -6.00 -13.50
C ASP A 90 -4.43 -6.55 -14.41
N ALA A 91 -4.73 -7.85 -14.27
CA ALA A 91 -5.58 -8.59 -15.20
C ALA A 91 -7.06 -8.13 -15.23
N ASP A 92 -7.50 -7.39 -14.21
CA ASP A 92 -8.84 -6.82 -14.07
C ASP A 92 -8.94 -5.33 -14.46
N ASP A 93 -7.81 -4.71 -14.77
CA ASP A 93 -7.70 -3.31 -15.15
C ASP A 93 -7.60 -3.13 -16.68
N PHE A 94 -7.54 -1.88 -17.13
CA PHE A 94 -7.32 -1.56 -18.54
C PHE A 94 -6.63 -0.20 -18.70
N VAL A 95 -6.03 0.04 -19.86
CA VAL A 95 -5.21 1.24 -20.11
C VAL A 95 -5.72 2.06 -21.30
N THR A 96 -5.28 3.33 -21.41
CA THR A 96 -5.58 4.17 -22.57
C THR A 96 -4.78 3.69 -23.80
N ALA A 97 -5.29 3.94 -25.01
CA ALA A 97 -4.64 3.53 -26.26
C ALA A 97 -3.24 4.16 -26.48
N ASP A 98 -2.92 5.22 -25.74
CA ASP A 98 -1.66 5.95 -25.76
C ASP A 98 -0.83 5.78 -24.47
N TYR A 99 -1.11 4.73 -23.68
CA TYR A 99 -0.42 4.43 -22.43
C TYR A 99 1.10 4.37 -22.64
N CYS A 100 1.56 3.55 -23.57
CA CYS A 100 2.98 3.37 -23.85
C CYS A 100 3.64 4.62 -24.44
N SER A 101 3.03 5.23 -25.47
CA SER A 101 3.59 6.40 -26.14
C SER A 101 3.67 7.62 -25.22
N SER A 102 2.67 7.82 -24.34
CA SER A 102 2.66 8.93 -23.39
C SER A 102 3.81 8.85 -22.40
N PHE A 103 4.12 7.64 -21.90
CA PHE A 103 5.27 7.44 -21.01
C PHE A 103 6.61 7.61 -21.72
N LEU A 104 6.80 7.04 -22.92
CA LEU A 104 8.05 7.19 -23.66
C LEU A 104 8.31 8.63 -24.10
N ASN A 105 7.28 9.36 -24.52
CA ASN A 105 7.43 10.76 -24.88
C ASN A 105 7.98 11.57 -23.69
N LEU A 106 7.40 11.40 -22.49
CA LEU A 106 7.90 12.07 -21.30
C LEU A 106 9.30 11.58 -20.91
N GLN A 107 9.58 10.28 -21.06
CA GLN A 107 10.91 9.71 -20.83
C GLN A 107 11.98 10.40 -21.70
N HIS A 108 11.70 10.60 -22.99
CA HIS A 108 12.62 11.28 -23.91
C HIS A 108 12.80 12.77 -23.59
N GLU A 109 11.75 13.44 -23.11
CA GLU A 109 11.80 14.85 -22.72
C GLU A 109 12.61 15.06 -21.44
N THR A 110 12.51 14.16 -20.47
CA THR A 110 13.08 14.35 -19.12
C THR A 110 14.32 13.51 -18.85
N GLY A 111 14.54 12.42 -19.59
CA GLY A 111 15.56 11.42 -19.28
C GLY A 111 15.31 10.67 -17.97
N ALA A 112 14.05 10.52 -17.56
CA ALA A 112 13.69 9.87 -16.29
C ALA A 112 13.89 8.35 -16.33
N ASP A 113 14.28 7.77 -15.20
CA ASP A 113 14.45 6.32 -15.02
C ASP A 113 13.16 5.64 -14.53
N VAL A 114 12.31 6.41 -13.84
CA VAL A 114 11.00 5.98 -13.35
C VAL A 114 9.98 7.09 -13.62
N ILE A 115 8.82 6.74 -14.15
CA ILE A 115 7.77 7.72 -14.47
C ILE A 115 6.43 7.24 -13.93
N PHE A 116 5.80 8.04 -13.08
CA PHE A 116 4.46 7.74 -12.54
C PHE A 116 3.38 8.42 -13.37
N GLY A 117 2.32 7.68 -13.72
CA GLY A 117 1.12 8.17 -14.41
C GLY A 117 -0.10 8.25 -13.49
N ILE A 118 -1.14 8.96 -13.92
CA ILE A 118 -2.38 9.03 -13.15
C ILE A 118 -3.22 7.79 -13.45
N CYS A 119 -3.67 7.11 -12.39
CA CYS A 119 -4.69 6.10 -12.48
C CYS A 119 -6.06 6.69 -12.09
N GLN A 120 -7.13 6.18 -12.68
CA GLN A 120 -8.49 6.59 -12.38
C GLN A 120 -9.34 5.38 -12.01
N ARG A 121 -10.08 5.48 -10.91
CA ARG A 121 -11.02 4.42 -10.51
C ARG A 121 -12.11 4.22 -11.57
N TYR A 122 -12.49 2.98 -11.79
CA TYR A 122 -13.54 2.58 -12.71
C TYR A 122 -14.46 1.57 -12.03
N GLN A 123 -15.77 1.76 -12.17
CA GLN A 123 -16.78 0.83 -11.67
C GLN A 123 -18.02 0.92 -12.56
N ASP A 124 -18.42 -0.20 -13.17
CA ASP A 124 -19.66 -0.35 -13.95
C ASP A 124 -19.91 0.79 -14.96
N GLY A 125 -18.92 1.06 -15.81
CA GLY A 125 -19.01 2.12 -16.84
C GLY A 125 -18.84 3.54 -16.31
N LYS A 126 -18.63 3.73 -15.01
CA LYS A 126 -18.43 5.05 -14.39
C LYS A 126 -16.99 5.26 -13.97
N TYR A 127 -16.50 6.46 -14.26
CA TYR A 127 -15.17 6.91 -13.86
C TYR A 127 -15.24 7.67 -12.54
N GLY A 128 -14.44 7.21 -11.57
CA GLY A 128 -14.36 7.77 -10.24
C GLY A 128 -13.14 8.67 -10.05
N ARG A 129 -12.64 8.67 -8.81
CA ARG A 129 -11.52 9.50 -8.35
C ARG A 129 -10.22 9.13 -9.08
N LYS A 130 -9.44 10.16 -9.42
CA LYS A 130 -8.07 10.07 -9.96
C LYS A 130 -7.05 10.03 -8.83
N SER A 131 -5.94 9.32 -9.02
CA SER A 131 -4.76 9.46 -8.16
C SER A 131 -4.20 10.89 -8.27
N LYS A 132 -3.45 11.31 -7.25
CA LYS A 132 -2.70 12.56 -7.29
C LYS A 132 -1.23 12.22 -7.55
N LEU A 133 -0.57 13.05 -8.34
CA LEU A 133 0.87 12.95 -8.59
C LEU A 133 1.57 14.21 -8.12
N LEU A 134 2.87 14.07 -7.86
CA LEU A 134 3.79 15.19 -7.85
C LEU A 134 3.92 15.77 -9.27
N SER A 135 4.67 16.86 -9.41
CA SER A 135 4.92 17.51 -10.70
C SER A 135 6.41 17.72 -10.94
N GLY A 136 6.81 17.72 -12.21
CA GLY A 136 8.18 17.99 -12.64
C GLY A 136 9.07 16.75 -12.63
N VAL A 137 10.39 16.97 -12.54
CA VAL A 137 11.41 15.92 -12.46
C VAL A 137 12.12 16.05 -11.12
N LEU A 138 12.14 14.98 -10.35
CA LEU A 138 12.70 14.92 -9.00
C LEU A 138 13.71 13.78 -8.91
N SER A 139 14.63 13.84 -7.95
CA SER A 139 15.40 12.64 -7.60
C SER A 139 14.53 11.65 -6.84
N GLY A 140 14.84 10.36 -6.93
CA GLY A 140 14.12 9.34 -6.17
C GLY A 140 14.15 9.57 -4.65
N GLU A 141 15.28 10.05 -4.11
CA GLU A 141 15.38 10.46 -2.70
C GLU A 141 14.39 11.59 -2.35
N LYS A 142 14.17 12.55 -3.25
CA LYS A 142 13.24 13.65 -3.02
C LYS A 142 11.77 13.19 -3.03
N VAL A 143 11.45 12.19 -3.84
CA VAL A 143 10.13 11.56 -3.87
C VAL A 143 9.88 10.81 -2.55
N LEU A 144 10.87 10.05 -2.07
CA LEU A 144 10.76 9.31 -0.81
C LEU A 144 10.47 10.19 0.41
N GLU A 145 10.89 11.46 0.41
CA GLU A 145 10.58 12.41 1.49
C GLU A 145 9.07 12.71 1.66
N ASN A 146 8.21 12.38 0.69
CA ASN A 146 6.80 12.78 0.67
C ASN A 146 5.85 11.66 0.19
N ILE A 147 6.22 10.40 0.41
CA ILE A 147 5.59 9.26 -0.24
C ILE A 147 4.43 8.64 0.55
N ILE A 148 4.42 8.72 1.89
CA ILE A 148 3.38 8.07 2.75
C ILE A 148 2.55 9.06 3.56
N LEU A 149 3.18 10.03 4.24
CA LEU A 149 2.46 11.00 5.08
C LEU A 149 2.40 12.37 4.43
N PRO A 150 1.26 13.08 4.52
CA PRO A 150 1.17 14.42 3.99
C PRO A 150 2.03 15.38 4.82
N ARG A 151 2.83 16.19 4.14
CA ARG A 151 2.87 17.63 4.46
C ARG A 151 1.65 18.29 3.78
N PRO A 152 1.18 19.48 4.22
CA PRO A 152 -0.17 20.00 3.99
C PRO A 152 -0.64 20.29 2.55
N PHE A 153 0.00 19.75 1.52
CA PHE A 153 -0.43 19.85 0.13
C PHE A 153 -0.28 18.52 -0.61
N GLU A 154 -1.37 17.75 -0.59
CA GLU A 154 -1.90 17.06 -1.78
C GLU A 154 -1.07 15.97 -2.51
N THR A 155 -0.63 14.90 -1.85
CA THR A 155 -0.40 13.65 -2.59
C THR A 155 -1.02 12.43 -1.92
N ASN A 156 -1.96 11.80 -2.62
CA ASN A 156 -2.27 10.39 -2.46
C ASN A 156 -1.37 9.65 -3.45
N PHE A 157 -0.07 9.62 -3.18
CA PHE A 157 0.87 8.86 -3.97
C PHE A 157 0.55 7.38 -3.79
N SER A 158 0.37 6.65 -4.89
CA SER A 158 0.11 5.21 -4.85
C SER A 158 1.44 4.47 -4.83
N GLY A 159 1.64 3.58 -3.86
CA GLY A 159 2.77 2.65 -3.86
C GLY A 159 2.68 1.57 -4.93
N ALA A 160 1.56 1.53 -5.68
CA ALA A 160 1.29 0.53 -6.71
C ALA A 160 2.35 0.49 -7.82
N LEU A 161 2.57 -0.70 -8.36
CA LEU A 161 3.50 -0.92 -9.47
C LEU A 161 2.88 -0.69 -10.85
N PHE A 162 1.56 -0.60 -10.95
CA PHE A 162 0.85 -0.25 -12.17
C PHE A 162 0.81 1.26 -12.41
N SER A 163 0.53 1.67 -13.65
CA SER A 163 0.58 3.08 -14.05
C SER A 163 1.96 3.72 -13.81
N VAL A 164 3.02 2.93 -13.98
CA VAL A 164 4.41 3.37 -13.85
C VAL A 164 5.25 2.77 -14.98
N LEU A 165 6.13 3.57 -15.57
CA LEU A 165 7.21 3.11 -16.45
C LEU A 165 8.50 3.00 -15.63
N TYR A 166 9.12 1.82 -15.61
CA TYR A 166 10.40 1.59 -14.94
C TYR A 166 11.48 1.26 -15.96
N GLN A 167 12.68 1.82 -15.78
CA GLN A 167 13.87 1.27 -16.41
C GLN A 167 14.06 -0.17 -15.92
N LYS A 168 14.28 -1.12 -16.83
CA LYS A 168 14.27 -2.55 -16.52
C LYS A 168 15.14 -2.93 -15.32
N ASN A 169 16.39 -2.48 -15.29
CA ASN A 169 17.34 -2.84 -14.23
C ASN A 169 16.85 -2.40 -12.84
N ILE A 170 16.19 -1.24 -12.73
CA ILE A 170 15.71 -0.71 -11.45
C ILE A 170 14.63 -1.61 -10.86
N ILE A 171 13.61 -1.94 -11.65
CA ILE A 171 12.49 -2.76 -11.18
C ILE A 171 12.87 -4.23 -11.03
N GLN A 172 13.76 -4.74 -11.89
CA GLN A 172 14.31 -6.07 -11.75
C GLN A 172 15.07 -6.21 -10.43
N ASN A 173 15.97 -5.27 -10.10
CA ASN A 173 16.67 -5.28 -8.82
C ASN A 173 15.68 -5.22 -7.64
N ALA A 174 14.61 -4.44 -7.74
CA ALA A 174 13.59 -4.35 -6.70
C ALA A 174 12.86 -5.69 -6.48
N LEU A 175 12.32 -6.30 -7.53
CA LEU A 175 11.60 -7.58 -7.44
C LEU A 175 12.50 -8.74 -7.00
N MET A 176 13.80 -8.69 -7.31
CA MET A 176 14.77 -9.68 -6.84
C MET A 176 15.16 -9.50 -5.37
N ALA A 177 15.09 -8.27 -4.85
CA ALA A 177 15.45 -7.95 -3.47
C ALA A 177 14.28 -8.14 -2.49
N VAL A 178 13.04 -7.93 -2.93
CA VAL A 178 11.84 -8.08 -2.10
C VAL A 178 11.59 -9.54 -1.79
N ASP A 179 11.48 -9.86 -0.51
CA ASP A 179 11.19 -11.20 -0.02
C ASP A 179 9.72 -11.57 -0.29
N LEU A 180 9.47 -12.74 -0.90
CA LEU A 180 8.12 -13.21 -1.24
C LEU A 180 7.23 -13.48 -0.02
N ARG A 181 7.80 -13.51 1.21
CA ARG A 181 7.02 -13.56 2.45
C ARG A 181 6.26 -12.25 2.70
N ILE A 182 6.72 -11.13 2.14
CA ILE A 182 5.98 -9.85 2.16
C ILE A 182 4.81 -9.99 1.18
N ARG A 183 3.63 -10.33 1.71
CA ARG A 183 2.39 -10.53 0.93
C ARG A 183 1.40 -9.37 1.02
N PHE A 184 1.64 -8.43 1.93
CA PHE A 184 0.81 -7.25 2.12
C PHE A 184 1.68 -6.01 2.05
N ALA A 185 1.33 -5.08 1.16
CA ALA A 185 2.10 -3.88 0.85
C ALA A 185 3.49 -4.18 0.25
N GLU A 186 3.63 -5.28 -0.47
CA GLU A 186 4.79 -5.65 -1.28
C GLU A 186 5.07 -4.64 -2.40
N ASP A 187 4.02 -4.05 -2.97
CA ASP A 187 4.14 -2.95 -3.93
C ASP A 187 4.93 -1.77 -3.35
N TRP A 188 4.71 -1.43 -2.07
CA TRP A 188 5.49 -0.41 -1.38
C TRP A 188 6.96 -0.78 -1.24
N ALA A 189 7.25 -2.07 -0.97
CA ALA A 189 8.62 -2.56 -0.90
C ALA A 189 9.35 -2.36 -2.23
N CYS A 190 8.73 -2.79 -3.33
CA CYS A 190 9.28 -2.63 -4.67
C CYS A 190 9.42 -1.14 -5.05
N THR A 191 8.38 -0.33 -4.87
CA THR A 191 8.38 1.10 -5.23
C THR A 191 9.44 1.88 -4.46
N ILE A 192 9.57 1.68 -3.15
CA ILE A 192 10.59 2.37 -2.34
C ILE A 192 12.00 1.94 -2.76
N TYR A 193 12.21 0.65 -3.04
CA TYR A 193 13.50 0.15 -3.53
C TYR A 193 13.85 0.69 -4.92
N SER A 194 12.88 0.81 -5.82
CA SER A 194 13.06 1.42 -7.13
C SER A 194 13.40 2.91 -7.01
N LEU A 195 12.68 3.67 -6.18
CA LEU A 195 12.96 5.09 -5.94
C LEU A 195 14.33 5.31 -5.29
N ARG A 196 14.80 4.38 -4.44
CA ARG A 196 16.15 4.47 -3.86
C ARG A 196 17.26 4.44 -4.92
N GLN A 197 17.02 3.74 -6.03
CA GLN A 197 17.96 3.59 -7.15
C GLN A 197 17.77 4.67 -8.23
N ALA A 198 16.56 5.19 -8.40
CA ALA A 198 16.23 6.14 -9.46
C ALA A 198 16.95 7.51 -9.27
N GLN A 199 17.64 7.96 -10.31
CA GLN A 199 18.29 9.27 -10.32
C GLN A 199 17.30 10.36 -10.72
N GLN A 200 16.44 10.06 -11.69
CA GLN A 200 15.41 10.95 -12.18
C GLN A 200 14.04 10.27 -12.19
N VAL A 201 13.08 10.89 -11.54
CA VAL A 201 11.68 10.47 -11.46
C VAL A 201 10.82 11.57 -12.06
N ALA A 202 10.00 11.22 -13.04
CA ALA A 202 9.04 12.15 -13.65
C ALA A 202 7.59 11.75 -13.36
N PHE A 203 6.69 12.69 -13.56
CA PHE A 203 5.26 12.51 -13.30
C PHE A 203 4.47 12.92 -14.54
N LEU A 204 3.78 11.96 -15.14
CA LEU A 204 2.94 12.14 -16.31
C LEU A 204 1.56 12.66 -15.86
N PRO A 205 1.20 13.94 -16.10
CA PRO A 205 -0.02 14.55 -15.58
C PRO A 205 -1.26 14.17 -16.43
N LYS A 206 -1.39 12.89 -16.73
CA LYS A 206 -2.40 12.34 -17.63
C LYS A 206 -2.93 11.03 -17.08
N VAL A 207 -4.25 10.83 -17.21
CA VAL A 207 -4.87 9.53 -16.92
C VAL A 207 -4.50 8.59 -18.04
N VAL A 208 -3.82 7.51 -17.67
CA VAL A 208 -3.36 6.49 -18.61
C VAL A 208 -3.77 5.08 -18.19
N TYR A 209 -4.27 4.93 -16.96
CA TYR A 209 -4.62 3.65 -16.36
C TYR A 209 -5.98 3.71 -15.67
N PHE A 210 -6.81 2.68 -15.83
CA PHE A 210 -8.13 2.57 -15.20
C PHE A 210 -8.16 1.39 -14.23
N TYR A 211 -8.25 1.72 -12.94
CA TYR A 211 -8.28 0.76 -11.84
C TYR A 211 -9.72 0.31 -11.54
N ARG A 212 -10.05 -0.95 -11.81
CA ARG A 212 -11.39 -1.52 -11.65
C ARG A 212 -11.66 -1.87 -10.19
N LEU A 213 -12.80 -1.41 -9.68
CA LEU A 213 -13.28 -1.80 -8.35
C LEU A 213 -14.20 -3.01 -8.47
N ALA A 214 -13.73 -4.19 -8.06
CA ALA A 214 -14.57 -5.39 -7.93
C ALA A 214 -15.29 -5.43 -6.56
N GLU A 215 -16.48 -6.05 -6.50
CA GLU A 215 -17.25 -6.24 -5.25
C GLU A 215 -16.51 -7.11 -4.22
N SER A 216 -15.59 -7.97 -4.67
CA SER A 216 -14.74 -8.83 -3.86
C SER A 216 -13.27 -8.45 -4.06
N SER A 217 -12.85 -7.30 -3.56
CA SER A 217 -11.44 -6.92 -3.58
C SER A 217 -10.62 -7.88 -2.69
N CYS A 218 -9.46 -8.31 -3.16
CA CYS A 218 -8.54 -9.25 -2.48
C CYS A 218 -7.99 -8.74 -1.13
N CYS A 219 -8.39 -7.55 -0.68
CA CYS A 219 -7.93 -6.94 0.57
C CYS A 219 -8.53 -7.53 1.86
N HIS A 220 -9.26 -8.66 1.82
CA HIS A 220 -10.05 -9.13 2.97
C HIS A 220 -9.59 -10.42 3.65
N THR A 221 -8.45 -11.02 3.27
CA THR A 221 -7.91 -12.16 4.02
C THR A 221 -6.96 -11.70 5.13
N HIS A 222 -7.53 -11.21 6.23
CA HIS A 222 -6.82 -10.93 7.46
C HIS A 222 -6.42 -12.25 8.13
N THR A 223 -5.13 -12.52 8.19
CA THR A 223 -4.59 -13.66 8.96
C THR A 223 -3.48 -13.17 9.90
N LYS A 224 -3.10 -14.01 10.87
CA LYS A 224 -1.92 -13.78 11.74
C LYS A 224 -0.65 -13.43 10.94
N SER A 225 -0.60 -13.72 9.64
CA SER A 225 0.50 -13.35 8.75
C SER A 225 0.75 -11.85 8.69
N VAL A 226 -0.30 -11.02 8.75
CA VAL A 226 -0.18 -9.58 8.42
C VAL A 226 0.82 -8.89 9.33
N VAL A 227 0.78 -9.20 10.63
CA VAL A 227 1.69 -8.61 11.62
C VAL A 227 3.16 -8.92 11.31
N LEU A 228 3.45 -10.17 10.94
CA LEU A 228 4.80 -10.60 10.61
C LEU A 228 5.24 -10.13 9.23
N ASP A 229 4.35 -10.16 8.25
CA ASP A 229 4.57 -9.59 6.92
C ASP A 229 4.95 -8.09 7.06
N GLN A 230 4.29 -7.35 7.95
CA GLN A 230 4.62 -5.95 8.26
C GLN A 230 5.97 -5.77 8.98
N LYS A 231 6.38 -6.69 9.85
CA LYS A 231 7.73 -6.67 10.46
C LYS A 231 8.81 -6.87 9.40
N ILE A 232 8.63 -7.86 8.52
CA ILE A 232 9.58 -8.16 7.43
C ILE A 232 9.64 -6.96 6.47
N LEU A 233 8.49 -6.42 6.07
CA LEU A 233 8.39 -5.22 5.24
C LEU A 233 9.14 -4.05 5.87
N ARG A 234 8.87 -3.75 7.14
CA ARG A 234 9.52 -2.65 7.85
C ARG A 234 11.03 -2.81 7.85
N TYR A 235 11.53 -3.99 8.22
CA TYR A 235 12.96 -4.27 8.24
C TYR A 235 13.58 -4.05 6.86
N PHE A 236 12.98 -4.61 5.81
CA PHE A 236 13.42 -4.43 4.43
C PHE A 236 13.49 -2.96 4.02
N LEU A 237 12.43 -2.19 4.31
CA LEU A 237 12.36 -0.78 3.97
C LEU A 237 13.41 0.05 4.71
N LEU A 238 13.60 -0.19 6.02
CA LEU A 238 14.64 0.49 6.82
C LEU A 238 16.05 0.20 6.32
N HIS A 239 16.33 -1.04 5.89
CA HIS A 239 17.61 -1.39 5.27
C HIS A 239 17.78 -0.71 3.92
N THR A 240 16.71 -0.63 3.13
CA THR A 240 16.72 0.00 1.80
C THR A 240 17.06 1.50 1.87
N ILE A 241 16.55 2.20 2.90
CA ILE A 241 16.78 3.65 3.06
C ILE A 241 18.05 4.00 3.85
N ALA A 242 18.76 3.00 4.37
CA ALA A 242 19.93 3.23 5.21
C ALA A 242 20.99 4.07 4.49
N GLY A 243 21.49 5.10 5.16
CA GLY A 243 22.53 5.99 4.64
C GLY A 243 22.03 7.06 3.66
N LEU A 244 20.72 7.19 3.44
CA LEU A 244 20.15 8.36 2.78
C LEU A 244 20.30 9.61 3.65
N LYS A 245 20.42 10.80 3.04
CA LYS A 245 20.57 12.05 3.80
C LYS A 245 19.32 12.34 4.62
N ASN A 246 18.16 11.97 4.10
CA ASN A 246 16.86 12.17 4.73
C ASN A 246 16.30 10.92 5.43
N GLU A 247 17.16 9.98 5.82
CA GLU A 247 16.74 8.69 6.40
C GLU A 247 15.71 8.84 7.54
N LEU A 248 15.90 9.80 8.45
CA LEU A 248 14.97 10.01 9.57
C LEU A 248 13.56 10.42 9.12
N VAL A 249 13.45 11.26 8.09
CA VAL A 249 12.15 11.70 7.53
C VAL A 249 11.46 10.53 6.85
N ILE A 250 12.21 9.71 6.11
CA ILE A 250 11.67 8.55 5.40
C ILE A 250 11.31 7.43 6.39
N ARG A 251 12.09 7.24 7.46
CA ARG A 251 11.80 6.30 8.55
C ARG A 251 10.48 6.61 9.24
N HIS A 252 10.22 7.88 9.55
CA HIS A 252 8.95 8.30 10.16
C HIS A 252 7.75 7.94 9.27
N GLN A 253 7.87 8.17 7.97
CA GLN A 253 6.87 7.76 6.98
C GLN A 253 6.68 6.24 6.91
N ILE A 254 7.76 5.45 6.88
CA ILE A 254 7.70 3.98 6.90
C ILE A 254 7.00 3.48 8.17
N ASN A 255 7.32 4.05 9.34
CA ASN A 255 6.67 3.68 10.59
C ASN A 255 5.15 3.90 10.51
N TRP A 256 4.71 5.03 9.94
CA TRP A 256 3.29 5.28 9.73
C TRP A 256 2.63 4.34 8.72
N LEU A 257 3.31 4.00 7.61
CA LEU A 257 2.80 2.98 6.67
C LEU A 257 2.53 1.67 7.41
N VAL A 258 3.51 1.22 8.19
CA VAL A 258 3.42 -0.05 8.94
C VAL A 258 2.30 0.01 9.99
N VAL A 259 2.22 1.09 10.77
CA VAL A 259 1.15 1.24 11.77
C VAL A 259 -0.22 1.27 11.10
N ASN A 260 -0.41 2.02 10.02
CA ASN A 260 -1.67 2.05 9.29
C ASN A 260 -2.06 0.67 8.75
N ASN A 261 -1.10 -0.08 8.21
CA ASN A 261 -1.33 -1.45 7.73
C ASN A 261 -1.69 -2.41 8.87
N LEU A 262 -1.04 -2.30 10.03
CA LEU A 262 -1.38 -3.11 11.21
C LEU A 262 -2.78 -2.78 11.75
N LEU A 263 -3.13 -1.50 11.80
CA LEU A 263 -4.44 -1.04 12.27
C LEU A 263 -5.58 -1.49 11.35
N LEU A 264 -5.37 -1.51 10.04
CA LEU A 264 -6.35 -2.01 9.06
C LEU A 264 -6.38 -3.54 8.95
N GLY A 265 -5.28 -4.18 9.31
CA GLY A 265 -4.98 -5.56 8.94
C GLY A 265 -5.06 -6.58 10.08
N GLY A 266 -5.15 -6.12 11.33
CA GLY A 266 -5.02 -7.00 12.49
C GLY A 266 -5.02 -6.29 13.84
N TYR A 267 -5.92 -5.31 14.05
CA TYR A 267 -5.98 -4.60 15.33
C TYR A 267 -6.22 -5.54 16.52
N GLU A 268 -7.02 -6.60 16.32
CA GLU A 268 -7.33 -7.60 17.34
C GLU A 268 -6.12 -8.31 17.95
N TYR A 269 -4.97 -8.34 17.25
CA TYR A 269 -3.73 -8.91 17.80
C TYR A 269 -3.02 -7.98 18.78
N PHE A 270 -3.35 -6.69 18.75
CA PHE A 270 -2.74 -5.65 19.56
C PHE A 270 -3.68 -5.02 20.58
N SER A 271 -4.99 -5.30 20.51
CA SER A 271 -5.98 -4.67 21.38
C SER A 271 -5.80 -5.07 22.85
N ASP A 272 -5.64 -6.36 23.16
CA ASP A 272 -5.69 -6.83 24.55
C ASP A 272 -4.39 -6.64 25.37
N PHE A 273 -3.28 -6.23 24.77
CA PHE A 273 -1.99 -6.13 25.46
C PHE A 273 -1.58 -4.64 25.66
N LEU A 274 -1.17 -4.28 26.88
CA LEU A 274 -0.76 -2.92 27.32
C LEU A 274 -1.68 -1.72 26.98
N GLY A 275 -3.00 -1.87 27.16
CA GLY A 275 -3.83 -0.70 27.41
C GLY A 275 -4.06 0.22 26.22
N LEU A 276 -4.32 -0.35 25.03
CA LEU A 276 -4.74 0.31 23.80
C LEU A 276 -3.59 0.80 22.89
N TYR A 277 -2.95 -0.14 22.17
CA TYR A 277 -2.08 0.20 21.05
C TYR A 277 -2.83 1.01 19.98
N PRO A 278 -2.19 1.96 19.25
CA PRO A 278 -0.88 2.59 19.47
C PRO A 278 -1.02 3.94 20.20
N PHE A 279 -1.88 4.02 21.22
CA PHE A 279 -2.27 5.28 21.87
C PHE A 279 -1.48 5.62 23.14
N GLY A 280 -0.73 4.66 23.69
CA GLY A 280 -0.06 4.83 24.98
C GLY A 280 -0.25 3.63 25.90
N GLU A 281 0.51 3.59 27.00
CA GLU A 281 0.22 2.66 28.09
C GLU A 281 -0.93 3.22 28.93
N ILE A 282 -2.13 2.64 28.78
CA ILE A 282 -3.27 2.95 29.66
C ILE A 282 -3.39 1.87 30.74
N ALA A 283 -3.33 2.27 32.00
CA ALA A 283 -3.51 1.35 33.12
C ALA A 283 -4.89 0.66 33.07
N SER A 284 -4.95 -0.60 33.49
CA SER A 284 -6.22 -1.34 33.54
C SER A 284 -7.27 -0.66 34.42
N GLY A 285 -8.54 -0.78 34.04
CA GLY A 285 -9.70 -0.20 34.71
C GLY A 285 -9.93 1.28 34.40
N LYS A 286 -9.07 1.92 33.60
CA LYS A 286 -9.27 3.30 33.15
C LYS A 286 -10.42 3.39 32.16
N ARG A 287 -11.17 4.48 32.27
CA ARG A 287 -12.31 4.84 31.43
C ARG A 287 -11.83 5.59 30.20
N VAL A 288 -12.12 5.05 29.03
CA VAL A 288 -11.64 5.60 27.76
C VAL A 288 -12.83 5.95 26.88
N VAL A 289 -12.79 7.13 26.27
CA VAL A 289 -13.71 7.51 25.20
C VAL A 289 -13.01 7.37 23.85
N ILE A 290 -13.70 6.75 22.89
CA ILE A 290 -13.25 6.70 21.50
C ILE A 290 -13.80 7.93 20.76
N TYR A 291 -12.93 8.72 20.15
CA TYR A 291 -13.32 9.78 19.22
C TYR A 291 -13.05 9.30 17.79
N GLY A 292 -14.08 9.30 16.95
CA GLY A 292 -14.03 8.85 15.57
C GLY A 292 -14.74 7.50 15.40
N ALA A 293 -15.73 7.47 14.51
CA ALA A 293 -16.52 6.28 14.19
C ALA A 293 -16.31 5.81 12.74
N GLY A 294 -15.23 6.24 12.07
CA GLY A 294 -14.82 5.66 10.78
C GLY A 294 -14.31 4.22 10.93
N VAL A 295 -13.83 3.63 9.84
CA VAL A 295 -13.40 2.21 9.76
C VAL A 295 -12.60 1.75 10.98
N PHE A 296 -11.51 2.45 11.30
CA PHE A 296 -10.66 2.08 12.45
C PHE A 296 -11.35 2.29 13.81
N GLY A 297 -12.17 3.34 13.95
CA GLY A 297 -12.91 3.59 15.18
C GLY A 297 -13.95 2.52 15.49
N GLU A 298 -14.58 1.97 14.45
CA GLU A 298 -15.49 0.83 14.56
C GLU A 298 -14.74 -0.44 14.99
N GLU A 299 -13.61 -0.75 14.34
CA GLU A 299 -12.78 -1.90 14.70
C GLU A 299 -12.27 -1.79 16.14
N LEU A 300 -11.83 -0.59 16.55
CA LEU A 300 -11.40 -0.28 17.91
C LEU A 300 -12.53 -0.46 18.93
N HIS A 301 -13.75 -0.05 18.59
CA HIS A 301 -14.93 -0.22 19.44
C HIS A 301 -15.30 -1.70 19.59
N ASP A 302 -15.33 -2.44 18.48
CA ASP A 302 -15.74 -3.85 18.47
C ASP A 302 -14.71 -4.78 19.12
N LYS A 303 -13.43 -4.41 19.04
CA LYS A 303 -12.29 -5.12 19.63
C LYS A 303 -11.74 -4.39 20.85
N PHE A 304 -12.58 -3.61 21.53
CA PHE A 304 -12.13 -2.79 22.65
C PHE A 304 -11.53 -3.64 23.78
N PRO A 305 -10.37 -3.27 24.36
CA PRO A 305 -9.64 -4.14 25.26
C PRO A 305 -10.42 -4.41 26.55
N GLN A 306 -10.49 -5.68 26.97
CA GLN A 306 -11.23 -6.07 28.18
C GLN A 306 -10.63 -5.51 29.47
N SER A 307 -9.35 -5.13 29.44
CA SER A 307 -8.65 -4.53 30.58
C SER A 307 -9.05 -3.08 30.85
N LEU A 308 -9.81 -2.44 29.96
CA LEU A 308 -10.23 -1.04 30.03
C LEU A 308 -11.77 -0.92 30.10
N VAL A 309 -12.26 0.26 30.45
CA VAL A 309 -13.70 0.55 30.47
C VAL A 309 -14.04 1.49 29.33
N LEU A 310 -14.86 1.03 28.38
CA LEU A 310 -15.39 1.91 27.33
C LEU A 310 -16.42 2.88 27.95
N ALA A 311 -16.05 4.14 28.06
CA ALA A 311 -16.85 5.18 28.68
C ALA A 311 -17.73 5.95 27.69
N GLY A 312 -17.43 5.86 26.40
CA GLY A 312 -18.20 6.48 25.34
C GLY A 312 -17.55 6.30 23.97
N TRP A 313 -18.35 6.50 22.92
CA TRP A 313 -17.90 6.53 21.54
C TRP A 313 -18.54 7.72 20.85
N VAL A 314 -17.74 8.66 20.34
CA VAL A 314 -18.22 9.95 19.81
C VAL A 314 -17.73 10.21 18.40
N ASP A 315 -18.53 10.91 17.59
CA ASP A 315 -18.13 11.39 16.26
C ASP A 315 -18.87 12.69 15.91
N ARG A 316 -18.26 13.54 15.05
CA ARG A 316 -18.92 14.77 14.55
C ARG A 316 -20.14 14.46 13.68
N GLN A 317 -20.16 13.29 13.06
CA GLN A 317 -21.24 12.78 12.23
C GLN A 317 -22.08 11.74 13.00
N ALA A 318 -22.23 11.90 14.33
CA ALA A 318 -22.97 10.96 15.18
C ALA A 318 -24.34 10.59 14.60
N THR A 319 -25.12 11.56 14.09
CA THR A 319 -26.43 11.31 13.47
C THR A 319 -26.38 10.30 12.32
N TYR A 320 -25.32 10.34 11.50
CA TYR A 320 -25.12 9.37 10.41
C TYR A 320 -24.90 7.96 10.96
N TYR A 321 -24.00 7.80 11.93
CA TYR A 321 -23.72 6.48 12.51
C TYR A 321 -24.88 5.93 13.36
N GLN A 322 -25.62 6.79 14.05
CA GLN A 322 -26.86 6.42 14.73
C GLN A 322 -27.92 5.92 13.76
N SER A 323 -28.01 6.49 12.54
CA SER A 323 -28.92 6.00 11.50
C SER A 323 -28.55 4.58 11.01
N LEU A 324 -27.28 4.18 11.19
CA LEU A 324 -26.80 2.82 10.95
C LEU A 324 -26.92 1.90 12.18
N GLY A 325 -27.55 2.36 13.27
CA GLY A 325 -27.75 1.59 14.49
C GLY A 325 -26.54 1.55 15.44
N LYS A 326 -25.52 2.38 15.23
CA LYS A 326 -24.31 2.39 16.06
C LYS A 326 -24.49 3.31 17.29
N PRO A 327 -24.00 2.92 18.48
CA PRO A 327 -24.14 3.69 19.72
C PRO A 327 -23.13 4.85 19.80
N VAL A 328 -23.08 5.69 18.76
CA VAL A 328 -22.18 6.84 18.66
C VAL A 328 -22.89 8.10 19.18
N SER A 329 -22.29 8.80 20.12
CA SER A 329 -22.77 10.07 20.66
C SER A 329 -22.20 11.29 19.92
N PRO A 330 -22.90 12.43 19.92
CA PRO A 330 -22.32 13.72 19.53
C PRO A 330 -21.08 14.07 20.37
N VAL A 331 -20.16 14.84 19.78
CA VAL A 331 -18.92 15.29 20.47
C VAL A 331 -19.24 16.21 21.64
N GLU A 332 -20.39 16.88 21.62
CA GLU A 332 -20.89 17.77 22.68
C GLU A 332 -21.10 17.02 24.01
N ASP A 333 -21.50 15.75 23.96
CA ASP A 333 -21.78 14.91 25.13
C ASP A 333 -20.51 14.60 25.94
N LEU A 334 -19.31 14.82 25.37
CA LEU A 334 -18.03 14.62 26.06
C LEU A 334 -17.93 15.35 27.40
N GLN A 335 -18.62 16.48 27.56
CA GLN A 335 -18.60 17.26 28.81
C GLN A 335 -19.32 16.57 29.97
N GLU A 336 -20.26 15.67 29.65
CA GLU A 336 -21.05 14.92 30.63
C GLU A 336 -20.45 13.52 30.90
N MET A 337 -19.54 13.06 30.04
CA MET A 337 -18.88 11.78 30.16
C MET A 337 -17.76 11.81 31.19
N ALA A 338 -17.78 10.85 32.12
CA ALA A 338 -16.71 10.69 33.09
C ALA A 338 -15.63 9.73 32.54
N PHE A 339 -14.52 10.28 32.05
CA PHE A 339 -13.41 9.51 31.48
C PHE A 339 -12.02 9.93 31.98
N ASP A 340 -11.10 8.98 31.91
CA ASP A 340 -9.69 9.16 32.23
C ASP A 340 -8.89 9.56 30.99
N TYR A 341 -9.17 8.93 29.83
CA TYR A 341 -8.54 9.23 28.54
C TYR A 341 -9.56 9.33 27.41
N LEU A 342 -9.22 10.08 26.36
CA LEU A 342 -9.92 10.15 25.10
C LEU A 342 -8.93 9.80 24.00
N VAL A 343 -9.24 8.79 23.21
CA VAL A 343 -8.39 8.33 22.10
C VAL A 343 -8.97 8.80 20.77
N ILE A 344 -8.15 9.40 19.92
CA ILE A 344 -8.56 9.87 18.59
C ILE A 344 -8.30 8.76 17.57
N ALA A 345 -9.33 7.98 17.26
CA ALA A 345 -9.32 6.89 16.28
C ALA A 345 -9.36 7.40 14.83
N VAL A 346 -8.44 8.31 14.49
CA VAL A 346 -8.27 8.90 13.15
C VAL A 346 -6.82 8.68 12.71
N MET A 347 -6.63 7.87 11.66
CA MET A 347 -5.31 7.45 11.18
C MET A 347 -4.51 8.57 10.49
N ASN A 348 -5.16 9.64 10.04
CA ASN A 348 -4.44 10.77 9.45
C ASN A 348 -3.89 11.67 10.58
N PRO A 349 -2.57 11.80 10.74
CA PRO A 349 -1.97 12.51 11.88
C PRO A 349 -2.33 13.99 11.94
N ASP A 350 -2.39 14.68 10.80
CA ASP A 350 -2.76 16.10 10.74
C ASP A 350 -4.20 16.32 11.19
N THR A 351 -5.11 15.45 10.73
CA THR A 351 -6.52 15.48 11.14
C THR A 351 -6.65 15.18 12.64
N ALA A 352 -5.87 14.22 13.15
CA ALA A 352 -5.85 13.89 14.58
C ALA A 352 -5.29 15.04 15.43
N GLU A 353 -4.26 15.75 14.98
CA GLU A 353 -3.72 16.95 15.63
C GLU A 353 -4.76 18.08 15.65
N GLU A 354 -5.44 18.33 14.53
CA GLU A 354 -6.49 19.34 14.46
C GLU A 354 -7.68 18.99 15.37
N ILE A 355 -8.07 17.72 15.44
CA ILE A 355 -9.07 17.25 16.40
C ILE A 355 -8.60 17.49 17.84
N ALA A 356 -7.36 17.14 18.18
CA ALA A 356 -6.81 17.33 19.51
C ALA A 356 -6.82 18.81 19.92
N ARG A 357 -6.43 19.72 19.02
CA ARG A 357 -6.49 21.17 19.23
C ARG A 357 -7.91 21.64 19.54
N GLN A 358 -8.90 21.17 18.77
CA GLN A 358 -10.31 21.54 18.99
C GLN A 358 -10.88 20.97 20.31
N LEU A 359 -10.44 19.79 20.73
CA LEU A 359 -10.83 19.21 22.03
C LEU A 359 -10.22 20.00 23.20
N GLN A 360 -8.98 20.49 23.07
CA GLN A 360 -8.36 21.39 24.05
C GLN A 360 -9.09 22.74 24.14
N GLU A 361 -9.55 23.30 23.02
CA GLU A 361 -10.40 24.51 23.00
C GLU A 361 -11.72 24.28 23.74
N LYS A 362 -12.25 23.04 23.73
CA LYS A 362 -13.41 22.59 24.52
C LYS A 362 -13.05 22.24 25.98
N ARG A 363 -11.86 22.60 26.46
CA ARG A 363 -11.35 22.41 27.83
C ARG A 363 -11.10 20.96 28.25
N ILE A 364 -10.92 20.05 27.30
CA ILE A 364 -10.40 18.71 27.61
C ILE A 364 -8.89 18.83 27.83
N PRO A 365 -8.34 18.37 28.98
CA PRO A 365 -6.92 18.48 29.26
C PRO A 365 -6.06 17.71 28.24
N ALA A 366 -4.93 18.30 27.83
CA ALA A 366 -4.07 17.76 26.79
C ALA A 366 -3.54 16.36 27.12
N GLU A 367 -3.22 16.12 28.39
CA GLU A 367 -2.72 14.85 28.92
C GLU A 367 -3.74 13.71 28.86
N LYS A 368 -5.03 14.03 28.69
CA LYS A 368 -6.10 13.04 28.50
C LYS A 368 -6.30 12.67 27.03
N ILE A 369 -5.79 13.46 26.09
CA ILE A 369 -6.04 13.29 24.66
C ILE A 369 -4.90 12.47 24.05
N LEU A 370 -5.21 11.23 23.69
CA LEU A 370 -4.28 10.29 23.11
C LEU A 370 -4.52 10.17 21.60
N ARG A 371 -3.42 10.06 20.85
CA ARG A 371 -3.42 9.93 19.40
C ARG A 371 -2.58 8.73 19.02
N ILE A 372 -2.80 8.22 17.80
CA ILE A 372 -1.90 7.22 17.20
C ILE A 372 -0.50 7.83 17.14
N ASP A 373 0.47 7.08 17.64
CA ASP A 373 1.88 7.46 17.63
C ASP A 373 2.70 6.33 17.02
N GLU A 374 3.35 6.62 15.89
CA GLU A 374 4.06 5.61 15.12
C GLU A 374 5.30 5.07 15.84
N ARG A 375 5.83 5.78 16.84
CA ARG A 375 6.99 5.36 17.63
C ARG A 375 6.70 4.10 18.42
N TRP A 376 5.42 3.76 18.64
CA TRP A 376 5.03 2.50 19.24
C TRP A 376 5.51 1.27 18.47
N ILE A 377 5.76 1.39 17.16
CA ILE A 377 6.33 0.29 16.38
C ILE A 377 7.72 -0.13 16.88
N ASP A 378 8.46 0.79 17.51
CA ASP A 378 9.79 0.58 18.07
C ASP A 378 9.76 0.32 19.59
N SER A 379 8.58 0.19 20.19
CA SER A 379 8.47 -0.12 21.62
C SER A 379 8.88 -1.56 21.92
N ALA A 380 9.47 -1.79 23.10
CA ALA A 380 9.75 -3.14 23.61
C ALA A 380 8.48 -4.01 23.67
N TYR A 381 7.34 -3.36 23.89
CA TYR A 381 6.01 -3.97 23.82
C TYR A 381 5.72 -4.61 22.45
N THR A 382 5.85 -3.82 21.38
CA THR A 382 5.61 -4.31 20.03
C THR A 382 6.59 -5.42 19.67
N GLU A 383 7.86 -5.25 20.05
CA GLU A 383 8.89 -6.25 19.78
C GLU A 383 8.60 -7.59 20.47
N GLN A 384 8.17 -7.58 21.74
CA GLN A 384 7.74 -8.78 22.46
C GLN A 384 6.56 -9.45 21.75
N LYS A 385 5.54 -8.69 21.33
CA LYS A 385 4.37 -9.25 20.65
C LYS A 385 4.70 -9.89 19.31
N LEU A 386 5.59 -9.28 18.55
CA LEU A 386 6.10 -9.85 17.31
C LEU A 386 6.79 -11.20 17.55
N GLN A 387 7.59 -11.32 18.62
CA GLN A 387 8.23 -12.59 18.99
C GLN A 387 7.23 -13.66 19.41
N GLU A 388 6.17 -13.30 20.15
CA GLU A 388 5.11 -14.23 20.54
C GLU A 388 4.38 -14.80 19.31
N LEU A 389 4.11 -13.97 18.30
CA LEU A 389 3.47 -14.39 17.05
C LEU A 389 4.38 -15.28 16.19
N GLU A 390 5.69 -15.02 16.15
CA GLU A 390 6.68 -15.83 15.42
C GLU A 390 6.77 -17.28 15.94
N ASN A 391 6.53 -17.49 17.24
CA ASN A 391 6.57 -18.83 17.84
C ASN A 391 5.36 -19.70 17.52
N VAL A 392 4.32 -19.15 16.86
CA VAL A 392 3.05 -19.85 16.59
C VAL A 392 2.99 -20.43 15.17
N ASP A 393 3.85 -20.00 14.24
CA ASP A 393 3.82 -20.46 12.85
C ASP A 393 5.24 -20.81 12.31
N GLU A 394 5.53 -22.11 12.20
CA GLU A 394 6.84 -22.62 11.78
C GLU A 394 7.23 -22.23 10.34
N ASN A 395 6.25 -21.90 9.48
CA ASN A 395 6.50 -21.45 8.11
C ASN A 395 7.11 -20.04 8.04
N TYR A 396 7.22 -19.35 9.18
CA TYR A 396 7.63 -17.96 9.26
C TYR A 396 8.97 -17.74 9.96
N ARG A 397 9.75 -18.80 10.23
CA ARG A 397 11.12 -18.62 10.74
C ARG A 397 11.91 -17.72 9.78
N TYR A 398 12.29 -16.55 10.28
CA TYR A 398 13.14 -15.62 9.55
C TYR A 398 14.48 -16.28 9.22
N VAL A 399 14.69 -16.65 7.95
CA VAL A 399 16.03 -16.92 7.41
C VAL A 399 16.53 -15.60 6.83
N PRO A 400 17.59 -14.99 7.39
CA PRO A 400 18.21 -13.83 6.76
C PRO A 400 18.68 -14.23 5.37
N ALA A 401 18.18 -13.58 4.33
CA ALA A 401 18.86 -13.65 3.04
C ALA A 401 20.26 -13.07 3.26
N ALA A 402 21.28 -13.90 3.06
CA ALA A 402 22.65 -13.41 2.98
C ALA A 402 22.75 -12.52 1.73
N ILE A 403 22.41 -11.24 1.88
CA ILE A 403 22.69 -10.23 0.87
C ILE A 403 24.21 -10.10 0.90
N SER A 404 24.85 -10.71 -0.09
CA SER A 404 26.30 -10.80 -0.19
C SER A 404 26.89 -9.41 -0.02
N SER A 405 27.77 -9.27 0.97
CA SER A 405 28.68 -8.15 1.10
C SER A 405 29.62 -8.13 -0.11
N SER A 406 29.18 -7.56 -1.23
CA SER A 406 30.10 -7.09 -2.26
C SER A 406 30.63 -5.71 -1.83
N GLN A 407 31.36 -5.67 -0.71
CA GLN A 407 32.36 -4.63 -0.52
C GLN A 407 33.53 -5.01 -1.43
N GLY A 408 33.60 -4.31 -2.57
CA GLY A 408 34.75 -4.35 -3.46
C GLY A 408 36.00 -3.91 -2.70
N LYS A 409 37.06 -4.71 -2.88
CA LYS A 409 38.45 -4.33 -2.60
C LYS A 409 38.93 -3.24 -3.56
#